data_AF-A0A1F1ZW22-F1
#
_entry.id   AF-A0A1F1ZW22-F1
#
_cell.length_a   1.000
_cell.length_b   1.000
_cell.length_c   1.000
_cell.angle_alpha   90.00
_cell.angle_beta   90.00
_cell.angle_gamma   90.00
#
_symmetry.space_group_name_H-M   'P 1'
#
loop_
_entity.id
_entity.type
_entity.pdbx_description
1 polymer ?
#
loop_
_entity_poly.entity_id
_entity_poly.type
_entity_poly.pdbx_seq_one_letter_code
_entity_poly.pdbx_strand_id
1 'polypeptide(L)'
;MPRAKWGDIETCQVPDPGDRRTAEFIRIADTLIQDATARLEANATLANTRNELLPLLMNGKISVREAEQEATSAGADIPSEEIGA
;
A
#
# COMPACT_ATOMS: atom_id res chain seq x y z
N MET A 1 -14.52 -22.19 -10.85
CA MET A 1 -13.36 -22.18 -9.94
C MET A 1 -13.53 -23.31 -8.94
N PRO A 2 -12.52 -24.19 -8.75
CA PRO A 2 -12.59 -25.21 -7.70
C PRO A 2 -12.67 -24.54 -6.33
N ARG A 3 -13.52 -25.09 -5.44
CA ARG A 3 -13.65 -24.67 -4.04
C ARG A 3 -13.10 -25.77 -3.16
N ALA A 4 -12.37 -25.40 -2.12
CA ALA A 4 -11.93 -26.35 -1.10
C ALA A 4 -13.15 -27.03 -0.46
N LYS A 5 -13.12 -28.36 -0.37
CA LYS A 5 -14.10 -29.18 0.34
C LYS A 5 -13.64 -29.40 1.78
N TRP A 6 -14.57 -29.82 2.63
CA TRP A 6 -14.27 -30.02 4.05
C TRP A 6 -13.15 -31.04 4.30
N GLY A 7 -13.14 -32.14 3.53
CA GLY A 7 -12.07 -33.14 3.61
C GLY A 7 -10.69 -32.62 3.19
N ASP A 8 -10.62 -31.58 2.35
CA ASP A 8 -9.36 -30.96 1.96
C ASP A 8 -8.76 -30.13 3.12
N ILE A 9 -9.62 -29.51 3.92
CA ILE A 9 -9.22 -28.70 5.08
C ILE A 9 -8.85 -29.61 6.26
N GLU A 10 -9.65 -30.66 6.51
CA GLU A 10 -9.44 -31.61 7.61
C GLU A 10 -8.07 -32.29 7.55
N THR A 11 -7.56 -32.52 6.33
CA THR A 11 -6.26 -33.17 6.10
C THR A 11 -5.10 -32.19 5.90
N CYS A 12 -5.36 -30.88 5.93
CA CYS A 12 -4.35 -29.86 5.75
C CYS A 12 -3.45 -29.79 6.98
N GLN A 13 -2.19 -30.18 6.83
CA GLN A 13 -1.21 -30.06 7.91
C GLN A 13 -0.77 -28.61 8.06
N VAL A 14 -0.98 -28.04 9.24
CA VAL A 14 -0.52 -26.71 9.60
C VAL A 14 0.60 -26.79 10.64
N PRO A 15 1.63 -25.93 10.55
CA PRO A 15 2.69 -25.88 11.56
C PRO A 15 2.13 -25.59 12.96
N ASP A 16 2.68 -26.27 13.98
CA ASP A 16 2.31 -26.03 15.37
C ASP A 16 2.72 -24.60 15.79
N PRO A 17 1.78 -23.74 16.23
CA PRO A 17 2.10 -22.39 16.69
C PRO A 17 2.94 -22.37 17.98
N GLY A 18 2.94 -23.45 18.76
CA GLY A 18 3.78 -23.61 19.94
C GLY A 18 5.24 -23.96 19.61
N ASP A 19 5.54 -24.40 18.39
CA ASP A 19 6.90 -24.66 17.97
C ASP A 19 7.71 -23.36 17.83
N ARG A 20 8.95 -23.39 18.33
CA ARG A 20 9.82 -22.21 18.37
C ARG A 20 10.10 -21.65 16.97
N ARG A 21 10.26 -22.51 15.96
CA ARG A 21 10.57 -22.06 14.58
C ARG A 21 9.34 -21.43 13.95
N THR A 22 8.15 -21.99 14.20
CA THR A 22 6.88 -21.40 13.76
C THR A 22 6.69 -20.00 14.36
N ALA A 23 6.92 -19.84 15.67
CA ALA A 23 6.80 -18.54 16.33
C ALA A 23 7.83 -17.51 15.82
N GLU A 24 9.05 -17.94 15.50
CA GLU A 24 10.07 -17.08 14.90
C GLU A 24 9.68 -16.64 13.48
N PHE A 25 9.20 -17.57 12.66
CA PHE A 25 8.69 -17.28 11.33
C PHE A 25 7.51 -16.30 11.35
N ILE A 26 6.52 -16.53 12.24
CA ILE A 26 5.34 -15.65 12.37
C ILE A 26 5.76 -14.21 12.64
N ARG A 27 6.73 -13.97 13.54
CA ARG A 27 7.18 -12.60 13.85
C ARG A 27 7.79 -11.89 12.64
N ILE A 28 8.60 -12.61 11.86
CA ILE A 28 9.22 -12.06 10.65
C ILE A 28 8.14 -11.81 9.60
N ALA A 29 7.27 -12.79 9.36
CA ALA A 29 6.19 -12.71 8.38
C ALA A 29 5.22 -11.58 8.70
N ASP A 30 4.83 -11.41 9.96
CA ASP A 30 3.92 -10.35 10.40
C ASP A 30 4.47 -8.95 10.08
N THR A 31 5.76 -8.73 10.35
CA THR A 31 6.43 -7.46 10.01
C THR A 31 6.38 -7.18 8.50
N LEU A 32 6.64 -8.20 7.67
CA LEU A 32 6.59 -8.06 6.21
C LEU A 32 5.17 -7.86 5.69
N ILE A 33 4.18 -8.55 6.29
CA ILE A 33 2.77 -8.39 5.94
C ILE A 33 2.30 -6.97 6.26
N GLN A 34 2.68 -6.43 7.42
CA GLN A 34 2.35 -5.07 7.82
C GLN A 34 2.95 -4.03 6.87
N ASP A 35 4.25 -4.14 6.55
CA ASP A 35 4.91 -3.23 5.59
C ASP A 35 4.26 -3.32 4.19
N ALA A 36 4.02 -4.54 3.69
CA ALA A 36 3.39 -4.74 2.40
C ALA A 36 1.96 -4.17 2.36
N THR A 37 1.18 -4.35 3.44
CA THR A 37 -0.18 -3.83 3.55
C THR A 37 -0.17 -2.30 3.56
N ALA A 38 0.69 -1.69 4.38
CA ALA A 38 0.82 -0.23 4.44
C ALA A 38 1.21 0.37 3.08
N ARG A 39 2.11 -0.29 2.34
CA ARG A 39 2.49 0.14 0.98
C ARG A 39 1.35 0.01 -0.02
N LEU A 40 0.57 -1.07 0.06
CA LEU A 40 -0.60 -1.27 -0.80
C LEU A 40 -1.66 -0.18 -0.54
N GLU A 41 -1.94 0.12 0.72
CA GLU A 41 -2.87 1.17 1.12
C GLU A 41 -2.40 2.56 0.68
N ALA A 42 -1.10 2.86 0.87
CA ALA A 42 -0.50 4.09 0.40
C ALA A 42 -0.59 4.22 -1.13
N ASN A 43 -0.30 3.15 -1.87
CA ASN A 43 -0.39 3.15 -3.33
C ASN A 43 -1.83 3.38 -3.81
N ALA A 44 -2.81 2.72 -3.19
CA ALA A 44 -4.22 2.90 -3.50
C ALA A 44 -4.67 4.34 -3.24
N THR A 45 -4.25 4.91 -2.10
CA THR A 45 -4.51 6.31 -1.75
C THR A 45 -3.92 7.25 -2.80
N LEU A 46 -2.64 7.08 -3.17
CA LEU A 46 -1.99 7.90 -4.20
C LEU A 46 -2.68 7.79 -5.57
N ALA A 47 -3.09 6.58 -5.96
CA ALA A 47 -3.80 6.37 -7.22
C ALA A 47 -5.17 7.09 -7.22
N ASN A 48 -5.88 7.07 -6.09
CA ASN A 48 -7.14 7.79 -5.92
C ASN A 48 -6.92 9.30 -5.97
N THR A 49 -5.95 9.82 -5.20
CA THR A 49 -5.59 11.25 -5.24
C THR A 49 -5.23 11.70 -6.65
N ARG A 50 -4.45 10.91 -7.41
CA ARG A 50 -4.16 11.21 -8.82
C ARG A 50 -5.44 11.27 -9.66
N ASN A 51 -6.33 10.30 -9.50
CA ASN A 51 -7.58 10.24 -10.28
C ASN A 51 -8.51 11.43 -9.98
N GLU A 52 -8.46 11.97 -8.76
CA GLU A 52 -9.22 13.16 -8.35
C GLU A 52 -8.58 14.47 -8.84
N LEU A 53 -7.26 14.61 -8.71
CA LEU A 53 -6.55 15.84 -9.05
C LEU A 53 -6.35 16.01 -10.56
N LEU A 54 -6.10 14.93 -11.30
CA LEU A 54 -5.75 15.02 -12.73
C LEU A 54 -6.84 15.74 -13.56
N PRO A 55 -8.15 15.46 -13.40
CA PRO A 55 -9.19 16.22 -14.08
C PRO A 55 -9.19 17.71 -13.73
N LEU A 56 -8.91 18.08 -12.47
CA LEU A 56 -8.89 19.47 -12.00
C LEU A 56 -7.69 20.25 -12.54
N LEU A 57 -6.54 19.59 -12.65
CA LEU A 57 -5.35 20.14 -13.31
C LEU A 57 -5.60 20.33 -14.81
N MET A 58 -6.16 19.31 -15.47
CA MET A 58 -6.43 19.33 -16.91
C MET A 58 -7.44 20.39 -17.33
N ASN A 59 -8.41 20.72 -16.48
CA ASN A 59 -9.39 21.78 -16.74
C ASN A 59 -8.97 23.16 -16.17
N GLY A 60 -7.78 23.25 -15.56
CA GLY A 60 -7.21 24.49 -15.04
C GLY A 60 -7.91 25.05 -13.79
N LYS A 61 -8.77 24.28 -13.12
CA LYS A 61 -9.41 24.70 -11.87
C LYS A 61 -8.42 24.82 -10.71
N ILE A 62 -7.33 24.06 -10.76
CA ILE A 62 -6.20 24.17 -9.85
C ILE A 62 -4.90 24.20 -10.66
N SER A 63 -3.89 24.90 -10.16
CA SER A 63 -2.54 24.88 -10.71
C SER A 63 -1.69 23.77 -10.06
N VAL A 64 -0.64 23.33 -10.77
CA VAL A 64 0.34 22.36 -10.25
C VAL A 64 0.95 22.86 -8.92
N ARG A 65 1.28 24.16 -8.85
CA ARG A 65 1.84 24.79 -7.65
C ARG A 65 0.90 24.70 -6.43
N GLU A 66 -0.41 24.89 -6.63
CA GLU A 66 -1.40 24.78 -5.55
C GLU A 66 -1.52 23.33 -5.06
N ALA A 67 -1.51 22.36 -5.99
CA ALA A 67 -1.53 20.94 -5.64
C ALA A 67 -0.26 20.50 -4.89
N GLU A 68 0.92 20.96 -5.30
CA GLU A 68 2.20 20.68 -4.63
C GLU A 68 2.25 21.28 -3.22
N GLN A 69 1.78 22.52 -3.05
CA GLN A 69 1.72 23.20 -1.75
C GLN A 69 0.85 22.42 -0.76
N GLU A 70 -0.33 21.97 -1.21
CA GLU A 70 -1.26 21.20 -0.37
C GLU A 70 -0.69 19.81 -0.04
N ALA A 71 -0.12 19.12 -1.03
CA ALA A 71 0.52 17.82 -0.80
C ALA A 71 1.69 17.91 0.20
N THR A 72 2.52 18.94 0.09
CA THR A 72 3.60 19.21 1.06
C THR A 72 3.05 19.52 2.45
N SER A 73 1.97 20.29 2.54
CA SER A 73 1.30 20.61 3.81
C SER A 73 0.69 19.37 4.48
N ALA A 74 0.26 18.39 3.67
CA ALA A 74 -0.20 17.08 4.11
C ALA A 74 0.94 16.09 4.46
N GLY A 75 2.21 16.52 4.35
CA GLY A 75 3.38 15.73 4.70
C GLY A 75 3.93 14.84 3.58
N ALA A 76 3.54 15.07 2.33
CA ALA A 76 4.17 14.41 1.19
C ALA A 76 5.61 14.93 1.00
N ASP A 77 6.57 14.03 0.93
CA ASP A 77 7.95 14.35 0.56
C ASP A 77 8.04 14.40 -0.97
N ILE A 78 7.84 15.59 -1.54
CA ILE A 78 7.90 15.80 -2.99
C ILE A 78 9.36 16.13 -3.34
N PRO A 79 10.07 15.25 -4.06
CA PRO A 79 11.40 15.58 -4.54
C PRO A 79 11.29 16.82 -5.44
N SER A 80 12.00 17.88 -5.07
CA SER A 80 12.10 19.06 -5.94
C SER A 80 12.94 18.68 -7.15
N GLU A 81 12.30 18.33 -8.27
CA GLU A 81 13.02 18.30 -9.54
C GLU A 81 13.44 19.73 -9.88
N GLU A 82 14.76 19.98 -9.87
CA GLU A 82 15.34 21.14 -10.54
C GLU A 82 14.85 21.13 -12.00
N ILE A 83 14.02 22.12 -12.33
CA ILE A 83 13.65 22.42 -13.71
C ILE A 83 14.93 22.85 -14.42
N GLY A 84 15.62 21.89 -15.04
CA GLY A 84 16.75 22.14 -15.92
C GLY A 84 16.34 23.10 -17.03
N ALA A 85 17.09 24.20 -17.12
CA ALA A 85 16.94 25.29 -18.08
C ALA A 85 17.08 24.86 -19.55
#